data_AF-A0A4Y9Y6L9-F1
#
_entry.id   AF-A0A4Y9Y6L9-F1
#
_cell.length_a   1.000
_cell.length_b   1.000
_cell.length_c   1.000
_cell.angle_alpha   90.00
_cell.angle_beta   90.00
_cell.angle_gamma   90.00
#
_symmetry.space_group_name_H-M   'P 1'
#
loop_
_entity.id
_entity.type
_entity.pdbx_description
1 polymer ?
#
loop_
_entity_poly.entity_id
_entity_poly.type
_entity_poly.pdbx_seq_one_letter_code
_entity_poly.pdbx_strand_id
1 'polypeptide(L)'
;MKLGARRRQVDFRWLGTAPWRELGFLASVIQFFAATVFWISTITGLPGVIANLSTDPPIAITDVFFWTPQVVGGSGFILSSLLLMLECQRRWWLPNLRSLGWHIGAWNLVGAVGFTLCGALGYASLTSSKANYQSVLATFWGSWGFLIGSALQLHETLWREDPDAGGEDEAQ
;
A
#
# COMPACT_ATOMS: atom_id res chain seq x y z
N MET A 1 -26.78 7.61 39.64
CA MET A 1 -26.87 6.22 39.14
C MET A 1 -26.08 6.15 37.84
N LYS A 2 -24.81 5.71 37.89
CA LYS A 2 -23.95 5.63 36.69
C LYS A 2 -24.29 4.32 35.97
N LEU A 3 -24.94 4.41 34.81
CA LEU A 3 -25.07 3.29 33.88
C LEU A 3 -23.67 2.96 33.36
N GLY A 4 -23.06 1.92 33.92
CA GLY A 4 -21.79 1.40 33.44
C GLY A 4 -21.97 0.88 32.02
N ALA A 5 -21.32 1.54 31.05
CA ALA A 5 -21.27 1.08 29.67
C ALA A 5 -20.72 -0.36 29.65
N ARG A 6 -21.57 -1.32 29.28
CA ARG A 6 -21.15 -2.71 29.03
C ARG A 6 -20.21 -2.67 27.83
N ARG A 7 -18.89 -2.74 28.06
CA ARG A 7 -17.93 -2.98 26.97
C ARG A 7 -18.35 -4.25 26.25
N ARG A 8 -18.66 -4.13 24.97
CA ARG A 8 -18.92 -5.26 24.08
C ARG A 8 -17.63 -6.09 24.05
N GLN A 9 -17.66 -7.30 24.60
CA GLN A 9 -16.55 -8.24 24.42
C GLN A 9 -16.51 -8.58 22.93
N VAL A 10 -15.46 -8.13 22.27
CA VAL A 10 -15.18 -8.48 20.88
C VAL A 10 -14.21 -9.66 20.94
N ASP A 11 -14.62 -10.82 20.45
CA ASP A 11 -13.71 -11.95 20.32
C ASP A 11 -12.60 -11.58 19.33
N PHE A 12 -11.36 -11.59 19.80
CA PHE A 12 -10.21 -11.36 18.95
C PHE A 12 -10.12 -12.45 17.88
N ARG A 13 -10.01 -12.03 16.62
CA ARG A 13 -9.83 -12.92 15.47
C ARG A 13 -8.57 -12.52 14.72
N TRP A 14 -7.74 -13.51 14.42
CA TRP A 14 -6.54 -13.33 13.60
C TRP A 14 -6.87 -12.98 12.13
N LEU A 15 -8.01 -13.46 11.63
CA LEU A 15 -8.47 -13.22 10.27
C LEU A 15 -9.88 -12.60 10.28
N GLY A 16 -10.00 -11.43 9.67
CA GLY A 16 -11.29 -10.81 9.38
C GLY A 16 -12.02 -11.58 8.29
N THR A 17 -13.30 -11.86 8.50
CA THR A 17 -14.17 -12.46 7.49
C THR A 17 -15.21 -11.43 7.05
N ALA A 18 -15.19 -11.05 5.78
CA ALA A 18 -16.20 -10.17 5.19
C ALA A 18 -16.65 -10.71 3.81
N PRO A 19 -17.85 -10.33 3.33
CA PRO A 19 -18.31 -10.69 2.00
C PRO A 19 -17.37 -10.22 0.89
N TRP A 20 -17.17 -11.04 -0.15
CA TRP A 20 -16.36 -10.69 -1.34
C TRP A 20 -16.86 -9.48 -2.15
N ARG A 21 -18.08 -8.99 -1.86
CA ARG A 21 -18.64 -7.79 -2.48
C ARG A 21 -18.19 -6.50 -1.79
N GLU A 22 -17.67 -6.59 -0.57
CA GLU A 22 -17.13 -5.44 0.13
C GLU A 22 -15.78 -5.05 -0.46
N LEU A 23 -15.70 -3.82 -0.97
CA LEU A 23 -14.52 -3.34 -1.69
C LEU A 23 -13.29 -3.31 -0.79
N GLY A 24 -13.42 -2.90 0.48
CA GLY A 24 -12.30 -2.88 1.42
C GLY A 24 -11.75 -4.27 1.73
N PHE A 25 -12.62 -5.29 1.82
CA PHE A 25 -12.17 -6.68 2.00
C PHE A 25 -11.42 -7.18 0.76
N LEU A 26 -11.99 -6.97 -0.43
CA LEU A 26 -11.34 -7.36 -1.68
C LEU A 26 -10.00 -6.64 -1.87
N ALA A 27 -9.94 -5.33 -1.58
CA ALA A 27 -8.71 -4.55 -1.62
C ALA A 27 -7.66 -5.13 -0.67
N SER A 28 -8.03 -5.45 0.57
CA SER A 28 -7.13 -6.03 1.56
C SER A 28 -6.57 -7.39 1.14
N VAL A 29 -7.40 -8.25 0.52
CA VAL A 29 -6.96 -9.54 -0.02
C VAL A 29 -5.97 -9.35 -1.17
N ILE A 30 -6.26 -8.45 -2.12
CA ILE A 30 -5.37 -8.12 -3.23
C ILE A 30 -4.04 -7.55 -2.68
N GLN A 31 -4.11 -6.62 -1.72
CA GLN A 31 -2.96 -6.03 -1.06
C GLN A 31 -2.08 -7.10 -0.42
N PHE A 32 -2.68 -8.07 0.27
CA PHE A 32 -1.95 -9.14 0.93
C PHE A 32 -1.14 -9.99 -0.06
N PHE A 33 -1.76 -10.45 -1.15
CA PHE A 33 -1.04 -11.21 -2.19
C PHE A 33 0.00 -10.35 -2.92
N ALA A 34 -0.33 -9.10 -3.24
CA ALA A 34 0.58 -8.15 -3.86
C ALA A 34 1.83 -7.91 -3.00
N ALA A 35 1.64 -7.70 -1.69
CA ALA A 35 2.73 -7.54 -0.74
C ALA A 35 3.59 -8.79 -0.62
N THR A 36 2.96 -9.97 -0.60
CA THR A 36 3.67 -11.25 -0.55
C THR A 36 4.60 -11.45 -1.76
N VAL A 37 4.14 -11.07 -2.95
CA VAL A 37 4.96 -11.12 -4.18
C VAL A 37 6.04 -10.04 -4.15
N PHE A 38 5.68 -8.79 -3.82
CA PHE A 38 6.60 -7.66 -3.77
C PHE A 38 7.75 -7.88 -2.79
N TRP A 39 7.47 -8.56 -1.68
CA TRP A 39 8.45 -8.85 -0.64
C TRP A 39 9.66 -9.63 -1.16
N ILE A 40 9.49 -10.47 -2.19
CA ILE A 40 10.60 -11.18 -2.86
C ILE A 40 11.63 -10.19 -3.41
N SER A 41 11.17 -9.12 -4.07
CA SER A 41 12.04 -8.04 -4.56
C SER A 41 12.74 -7.29 -3.43
N THR A 42 12.05 -7.08 -2.31
CA THR A 42 12.67 -6.38 -1.16
C THR A 42 13.79 -7.18 -0.52
N ILE A 43 13.64 -8.51 -0.41
CA ILE A 43 14.70 -9.38 0.11
C ILE A 43 15.87 -9.43 -0.88
N THR A 44 15.59 -9.63 -2.16
CA THR A 44 16.63 -9.78 -3.18
C THR A 44 17.39 -8.48 -3.45
N GLY A 45 16.79 -7.33 -3.15
CA GLY A 45 17.43 -6.02 -3.15
C GLY A 45 18.40 -5.78 -1.98
N LEU A 46 18.44 -6.65 -0.97
CA LEU A 46 19.38 -6.51 0.14
C LEU A 46 20.82 -6.80 -0.32
N PRO A 47 21.82 -6.05 0.18
CA PRO A 47 23.22 -6.30 -0.13
C PRO A 47 23.61 -7.74 0.21
N GLY A 48 24.15 -8.46 -0.78
CA GLY A 48 24.66 -9.83 -0.61
C GLY A 48 23.65 -10.95 -0.90
N VAL A 49 22.37 -10.65 -1.16
CA VAL A 49 21.39 -11.69 -1.57
C VAL A 49 21.55 -12.06 -3.04
N ILE A 50 21.50 -11.07 -3.94
CA ILE A 50 21.97 -11.24 -5.32
C ILE A 50 23.42 -10.77 -5.36
N ALA A 51 24.33 -11.70 -5.64
CA ALA A 51 25.75 -11.37 -5.81
C ALA A 51 25.91 -10.34 -6.93
N ASN A 52 26.71 -9.30 -6.67
CA ASN A 52 27.05 -8.25 -7.64
C ASN A 52 25.87 -7.45 -8.19
N LEU A 53 24.73 -7.39 -7.49
CA LEU A 53 23.54 -6.64 -7.96
C LEU A 53 23.87 -5.19 -8.37
N SER A 54 24.78 -4.53 -7.65
CA SER A 54 25.16 -3.13 -7.88
C SER A 54 26.34 -2.94 -8.86
N THR A 55 27.08 -4.00 -9.20
CA THR A 55 28.37 -3.91 -9.91
C THR A 55 28.36 -4.65 -11.23
N ASP A 56 27.88 -5.90 -11.24
CA ASP A 56 27.74 -6.75 -12.43
C ASP A 56 26.59 -7.74 -12.20
N PRO A 57 25.33 -7.25 -12.26
CA PRO A 57 24.18 -8.07 -11.93
C PRO A 57 23.96 -9.18 -12.97
N PRO A 58 23.77 -10.43 -12.54
CA PRO A 58 23.32 -11.49 -13.44
C PRO A 58 21.90 -11.18 -13.94
N ILE A 59 21.81 -10.69 -15.18
CA ILE A 59 20.58 -10.10 -15.77
C ILE A 59 19.35 -10.99 -15.55
N ALA A 60 19.44 -12.28 -15.87
CA ALA A 60 18.31 -13.20 -15.74
C ALA A 60 17.81 -13.36 -14.28
N ILE A 61 18.71 -13.35 -13.29
CA ILE A 61 18.35 -13.49 -11.89
C ILE A 61 17.72 -12.18 -11.38
N THR A 62 18.32 -11.05 -11.72
CA THR A 62 17.82 -9.73 -11.34
C THR A 62 16.44 -9.46 -11.95
N ASP A 63 16.23 -9.76 -13.23
CA ASP A 63 14.95 -9.57 -13.90
C ASP A 63 13.84 -10.40 -13.27
N VAL A 64 14.10 -11.67 -12.96
CA VAL A 64 13.11 -12.61 -12.43
C VAL A 64 12.81 -12.37 -10.95
N PHE A 65 13.82 -12.14 -10.12
CA PHE A 65 13.66 -12.11 -8.66
C PHE A 65 13.61 -10.70 -8.07
N PHE A 66 14.17 -9.70 -8.75
CA PHE A 66 14.18 -8.33 -8.28
C PHE A 66 13.16 -7.47 -9.03
N TRP A 67 13.19 -7.41 -10.36
CA TRP A 67 12.30 -6.51 -11.11
C TRP A 67 10.88 -7.05 -11.30
N THR A 68 10.71 -8.32 -11.68
CA THR A 68 9.38 -8.90 -11.95
C THR A 68 8.45 -8.83 -10.75
N PRO A 69 8.84 -9.26 -9.54
CA PRO A 69 7.92 -9.26 -8.41
C PRO A 69 7.59 -7.83 -7.96
N GLN A 70 8.46 -6.86 -8.23
CA GLN A 70 8.25 -5.45 -7.96
C GLN A 70 7.16 -4.86 -8.84
N VAL A 71 7.19 -5.17 -10.15
CA VAL A 71 6.15 -4.75 -11.10
C VAL A 71 4.82 -5.44 -10.81
N VAL A 72 4.84 -6.75 -10.56
CA VAL A 72 3.62 -7.53 -10.29
C VAL A 72 2.98 -7.09 -8.97
N GLY A 73 3.77 -7.00 -7.90
CA GLY A 73 3.30 -6.52 -6.60
C GLY A 73 2.83 -5.07 -6.66
N GLY A 74 3.59 -4.18 -7.32
CA GLY A 74 3.20 -2.78 -7.52
C GLY A 74 1.87 -2.64 -8.27
N SER A 75 1.64 -3.45 -9.30
CA SER A 75 0.37 -3.47 -10.04
C SER A 75 -0.81 -3.89 -9.14
N GLY A 76 -0.59 -4.88 -8.27
CA GLY A 76 -1.57 -5.29 -7.27
C GLY A 76 -1.87 -4.18 -6.24
N PHE A 77 -0.83 -3.45 -5.82
CA PHE A 77 -1.00 -2.27 -4.96
C PHE A 77 -1.81 -1.15 -5.62
N ILE A 78 -1.63 -0.93 -6.93
CA ILE A 78 -2.44 0.04 -7.69
C ILE A 78 -3.91 -0.37 -7.63
N LEU A 79 -4.20 -1.64 -7.93
CA LEU A 79 -5.56 -2.15 -7.92
C LEU A 79 -6.21 -2.05 -6.53
N SER A 80 -5.50 -2.48 -5.49
CA SER A 80 -5.93 -2.36 -4.10
C SER A 80 -6.22 -0.90 -3.71
N SER A 81 -5.31 0.01 -4.04
CA SER A 81 -5.43 1.44 -3.71
C SER A 81 -6.64 2.08 -4.41
N LEU A 82 -6.89 1.74 -5.67
CA LEU A 82 -8.07 2.19 -6.41
C LEU A 82 -9.37 1.68 -5.78
N LEU A 83 -9.41 0.41 -5.34
CA LEU A 83 -10.58 -0.15 -4.67
C LEU A 83 -10.87 0.54 -3.34
N LEU A 84 -9.83 0.84 -2.53
CA LEU A 84 -9.98 1.60 -1.28
C LEU A 84 -10.47 3.02 -1.52
N MET A 85 -9.97 3.69 -2.56
CA MET A 85 -10.47 5.00 -2.96
C MET A 85 -11.94 4.93 -3.41
N LEU A 86 -12.31 3.89 -4.17
CA LEU A 86 -13.68 3.68 -4.66
C LEU A 86 -14.67 3.38 -3.53
N GLU A 87 -14.24 2.68 -2.50
CA GLU A 87 -15.04 2.44 -1.29
C GLU A 87 -15.41 3.73 -0.56
N CYS A 88 -14.50 4.70 -0.55
CA CYS A 88 -14.69 5.97 0.16
C CYS A 88 -15.47 7.03 -0.65
N GLN A 89 -15.87 6.76 -1.90
CA GLN A 89 -16.53 7.74 -2.77
C GLN A 89 -17.90 7.26 -3.26
N ARG A 90 -18.83 8.21 -3.44
CA ARG A 90 -20.20 7.92 -3.90
C ARG A 90 -20.28 7.52 -5.38
N ARG A 91 -19.40 8.06 -6.21
CA ARG A 91 -19.33 7.83 -7.66
C ARG A 91 -17.87 7.77 -8.03
N TRP A 92 -17.51 6.88 -8.95
CA TRP A 92 -16.11 6.59 -9.31
C TRP A 92 -15.31 7.79 -9.85
N TRP A 93 -15.99 8.85 -10.32
CA TRP A 93 -15.37 10.06 -10.84
C TRP A 93 -15.37 11.24 -9.86
N LEU A 94 -16.00 11.09 -8.68
CA LEU A 94 -16.17 12.18 -7.73
C LEU A 94 -15.34 11.92 -6.47
N PRO A 95 -14.08 12.41 -6.41
CA PRO A 95 -13.18 12.12 -5.30
C PRO A 95 -13.73 12.66 -3.98
N ASN A 96 -13.64 11.86 -2.91
CA ASN A 96 -14.08 12.26 -1.58
C ASN A 96 -12.93 12.86 -0.76
N LEU A 97 -12.53 14.08 -1.10
CA LEU A 97 -11.39 14.77 -0.48
C LEU A 97 -11.54 15.06 1.02
N ARG A 98 -12.74 14.87 1.58
CA ARG A 98 -13.01 15.03 3.03
C ARG A 98 -12.80 13.73 3.82
N SER A 99 -12.71 12.59 3.13
CA SER A 99 -12.52 11.29 3.79
C SER A 99 -11.04 11.01 4.00
N LEU A 100 -10.67 10.68 5.24
CA LEU A 100 -9.32 10.22 5.57
C LEU A 100 -8.99 8.90 4.84
N GLY A 101 -9.93 7.96 4.79
CA GLY A 101 -9.83 6.72 4.01
C GLY A 101 -9.52 6.94 2.52
N TRP A 102 -10.09 7.99 1.92
CA TRP A 102 -9.78 8.35 0.54
C TRP A 102 -8.32 8.81 0.38
N HIS A 103 -7.81 9.64 1.30
CA HIS A 103 -6.41 10.08 1.29
C HIS A 103 -5.43 8.93 1.50
N ILE A 104 -5.77 7.96 2.36
CA ILE A 104 -4.97 6.73 2.53
C ILE A 104 -4.85 5.99 1.20
N GLY A 105 -5.98 5.74 0.53
CA GLY A 105 -6.00 5.12 -0.80
C GLY A 105 -5.23 5.92 -1.84
N ALA A 106 -5.35 7.26 -1.83
CA ALA A 106 -4.66 8.13 -2.78
C ALA A 106 -3.13 8.12 -2.60
N TRP A 107 -2.63 8.21 -1.37
CA TRP A 107 -1.20 8.15 -1.09
C TRP A 107 -0.61 6.75 -1.33
N ASN A 108 -1.38 5.69 -1.03
CA ASN A 108 -1.01 4.33 -1.40
C ASN A 108 -0.98 4.15 -2.93
N LEU A 109 -1.88 4.78 -3.68
CA LEU A 109 -1.86 4.76 -5.15
C LEU A 109 -0.61 5.44 -5.70
N VAL A 110 -0.25 6.63 -5.17
CA VAL A 110 1.02 7.30 -5.47
C VAL A 110 2.17 6.31 -5.20
N GLY A 111 2.23 5.75 -3.99
CA GLY A 111 3.27 4.78 -3.63
C GLY A 111 3.36 3.59 -4.60
N ALA A 112 2.21 3.04 -4.98
CA ALA A 112 2.09 1.89 -5.87
C ALA A 112 2.56 2.20 -7.29
N VAL A 113 2.24 3.38 -7.83
CA VAL A 113 2.74 3.82 -9.14
C VAL A 113 4.26 3.98 -9.10
N GLY A 114 4.82 4.55 -8.03
CA GLY A 114 6.26 4.71 -7.87
C GLY A 114 7.01 3.38 -7.87
N PHE A 115 6.52 2.40 -7.09
CA PHE A 115 7.13 1.07 -7.06
C PHE A 115 6.95 0.28 -8.36
N THR A 116 5.81 0.44 -9.05
CA THR A 116 5.61 -0.19 -10.35
C THR A 116 6.55 0.39 -11.41
N LEU A 117 6.70 1.73 -11.44
CA LEU A 117 7.62 2.42 -12.36
C LEU A 117 9.08 2.11 -12.05
N CYS A 118 9.46 2.02 -10.77
CA CYS A 118 10.79 1.56 -10.37
C CYS A 118 11.14 0.24 -11.04
N GLY A 119 10.27 -0.78 -10.89
CA GLY A 119 10.48 -2.09 -11.47
C GLY A 119 10.48 -2.08 -13.00
N ALA A 120 9.54 -1.36 -13.61
CA ALA A 120 9.39 -1.29 -15.07
C ALA A 120 10.60 -0.63 -15.75
N LEU A 121 11.14 0.44 -15.14
CA LEU A 121 12.33 1.13 -15.63
C LEU A 121 13.63 0.39 -15.25
N GLY A 122 13.57 -0.43 -14.20
CA GLY A 122 14.68 -1.23 -13.69
C GLY A 122 15.30 -2.16 -14.72
N TYR A 123 14.49 -2.77 -15.59
CA TYR A 123 14.95 -3.62 -16.69
C TYR A 123 15.90 -2.91 -17.66
N ALA A 124 15.73 -1.60 -17.86
CA ALA A 124 16.57 -0.79 -18.73
C ALA A 124 17.70 -0.07 -17.99
N SER A 125 17.86 -0.30 -16.69
CA SER A 125 18.80 0.45 -15.85
C SER A 125 20.27 0.20 -16.21
N LEU A 126 20.60 -0.96 -16.77
CA LEU A 126 21.96 -1.31 -17.20
C LEU A 126 22.34 -0.68 -18.55
N THR A 127 21.36 -0.45 -19.42
CA THR A 127 21.58 0.08 -20.77
C THR A 127 21.38 1.60 -20.84
N SER A 128 20.68 2.19 -19.86
CA SER A 128 20.34 3.60 -19.84
C SER A 128 20.48 4.20 -18.44
N SER A 129 21.47 5.08 -18.26
CA SER A 129 21.64 5.87 -17.02
C SER A 129 20.40 6.72 -16.70
N LYS A 130 19.67 7.19 -17.72
CA LYS A 130 18.40 7.92 -17.52
C LYS A 130 17.31 7.00 -16.94
N ALA A 131 17.21 5.77 -17.42
CA ALA A 131 16.25 4.79 -16.89
C ALA A 131 16.60 4.40 -15.45
N ASN A 132 17.89 4.19 -15.16
CA ASN A 132 18.36 3.95 -13.79
C ASN A 132 17.99 5.11 -12.85
N TYR A 133 18.28 6.35 -13.23
CA TYR A 133 17.92 7.53 -12.43
C TYR A 133 16.41 7.63 -12.17
N GLN A 134 15.59 7.44 -13.21
CA GLN A 134 14.13 7.48 -13.06
C GLN A 134 13.59 6.31 -12.23
N SER A 135 14.19 5.12 -12.33
CA SER A 135 13.86 3.96 -11.50
C SER A 135 14.11 4.28 -10.02
N VAL A 136 15.30 4.78 -9.67
CA VAL A 136 15.66 5.16 -8.29
C VAL A 136 14.77 6.30 -7.76
N LEU A 137 14.51 7.32 -8.58
CA LEU A 137 13.62 8.41 -8.22
C LEU A 137 12.20 7.90 -7.95
N ALA A 138 11.70 6.97 -8.78
CA ALA A 138 10.41 6.32 -8.61
C ALA A 138 10.31 5.53 -7.30
N THR A 139 11.37 4.81 -6.92
CA THR A 139 11.47 4.16 -5.61
C THR A 139 11.36 5.17 -4.48
N PHE A 140 12.04 6.31 -4.61
CA PHE A 140 12.11 7.31 -3.54
C PHE A 140 10.73 7.91 -3.25
N TRP A 141 10.07 8.49 -4.26
CA TRP A 141 8.75 9.09 -4.04
C TRP A 141 7.66 8.03 -3.81
N GLY A 142 7.81 6.83 -4.39
CA GLY A 142 6.93 5.70 -4.12
C GLY A 142 6.96 5.29 -2.63
N SER A 143 8.15 5.25 -2.03
CA SER A 143 8.32 4.96 -0.60
C SER A 143 7.67 6.03 0.28
N TRP A 144 7.78 7.31 -0.10
CA TRP A 144 7.10 8.41 0.61
C TRP A 144 5.57 8.31 0.51
N GLY A 145 5.03 7.95 -0.66
CA GLY A 145 3.60 7.73 -0.83
C GLY A 145 3.06 6.68 0.15
N PHE A 146 3.70 5.50 0.19
CA PHE A 146 3.32 4.45 1.13
C PHE A 146 3.54 4.82 2.59
N LEU A 147 4.61 5.58 2.91
CA LEU A 147 4.86 6.04 4.28
C LEU A 147 3.76 6.99 4.76
N ILE A 148 3.37 7.96 3.93
CA ILE A 148 2.28 8.90 4.24
C ILE A 148 0.96 8.15 4.38
N GLY A 149 0.64 7.26 3.42
CA GLY A 149 -0.56 6.43 3.48
C GLY A 149 -0.64 5.59 4.76
N SER A 150 0.49 4.99 5.16
CA SER A 150 0.60 4.21 6.40
C SER A 150 0.42 5.06 7.65
N ALA A 151 0.99 6.26 7.68
CA ALA A 151 0.84 7.19 8.81
C ALA A 151 -0.62 7.66 8.96
N LEU A 152 -1.30 7.96 7.84
CA LEU A 152 -2.72 8.31 7.83
C LEU A 152 -3.60 7.13 8.27
N GLN A 153 -3.28 5.91 7.82
CA GLN A 153 -4.01 4.70 8.21
C GLN A 153 -3.86 4.39 9.71
N LEU A 154 -2.65 4.58 10.26
CA LEU A 154 -2.42 4.50 11.69
C LEU A 154 -3.24 5.54 12.45
N HIS A 155 -3.25 6.79 11.99
CA HIS A 155 -4.04 7.86 12.60
C HIS A 155 -5.55 7.57 12.56
N GLU A 156 -6.07 7.09 11.43
CA GLU A 156 -7.49 6.69 11.31
C GLU A 156 -7.85 5.59 12.31
N THR A 157 -6.97 4.61 12.48
CA THR A 157 -7.19 3.50 13.42
C THR A 157 -7.24 3.98 14.86
N LEU A 158 -6.30 4.85 15.24
CA LEU A 158 -6.25 5.43 16.59
C LEU A 158 -7.49 6.26 16.91
N TRP A 159 -7.93 7.11 15.97
CA TRP A 159 -9.11 7.95 16.16
C TRP A 159 -10.40 7.12 16.31
N ARG A 160 -10.54 6.03 15.54
CA ARG A 160 -11.72 5.14 15.63
C ARG A 160 -11.80 4.33 16.93
N GLU A 161 -10.68 4.15 17.62
CA GLU A 161 -10.61 3.41 18.89
C GLU A 161 -10.73 4.31 20.13
N ASP A 162 -10.73 5.64 19.95
CA ASP A 162 -10.86 6.60 21.05
C ASP A 162 -12.31 6.65 21.57
N PRO A 163 -12.57 6.27 22.84
CA PRO A 163 -13.92 6.27 23.42
C PRO A 163 -14.53 7.67 23.59
N ASP A 164 -13.73 8.75 23.58
CA ASP A 164 -14.20 10.12 23.80
C ASP A 164 -14.40 10.91 22.49
N ALA A 165 -13.94 10.38 21.35
CA ALA A 165 -13.97 11.06 20.05
C ALA A 165 -15.37 11.23 19.42
N GLY A 166 -16.39 10.49 19.90
CA GLY A 166 -17.77 10.58 19.39
C GLY A 166 -18.66 11.62 20.10
N GLY A 167 -18.17 12.28 21.14
CA GLY A 167 -18.97 13.16 22.00
C GLY A 167 -19.18 14.59 21.47
N GLU A 168 -18.47 15.00 20.43
CA GLU A 168 -18.51 16.39 19.93
C GLU A 168 -19.53 16.59 18.79
N ASP A 169 -19.90 15.54 18.05
CA ASP A 169 -20.83 15.64 16.92
C ASP A 169 -22.33 15.52 17.30
N GLU A 170 -22.66 15.18 18.55
CA GLU A 170 -24.07 15.13 19.04
C GLU A 170 -24.56 16.44 19.67
N ALA A 171 -23.76 17.52 19.65
CA ALA A 171 -24.08 18.81 20.28
C ALA A 171 -24.51 19.93 19.32
N GLN A 172 -24.98 19.60 18.10
CA GLN A 172 -25.58 20.57 17.16
C GLN A 172 -26.95 20.14 16.65
#